data_AF-A0A1F9BFG7-F1
#
_entry.id   AF-A0A1F9BFG7-F1
#
_cell.length_a   1.000
_cell.length_b   1.000
_cell.length_c   1.000
_cell.angle_alpha   90.00
_cell.angle_beta   90.00
_cell.angle_gamma   90.00
#
_symmetry.space_group_name_H-M   'P 1'
#
loop_
_entity.id
_entity.type
_entity.pdbx_description
1 polymer ?
#
loop_
_entity_poly.entity_id
_entity_poly.type
_entity_poly.pdbx_seq_one_letter_code
_entity_poly.pdbx_strand_id
1 'polypeptide(L)' 'MAKKQAEQSFEAALKRLEEVLGSLEHGDLALEESLAAFEEGVRLVKFCQQKLDEVEKRVEL' A
#
# COMPACT_ATOMS: atom_id res chain seq x y z
N MET A 1 -4.05 20.62 17.55
CA MET A 1 -2.64 20.80 17.12
C MET A 1 -2.29 19.67 16.18
N ALA A 2 -1.63 20.00 15.07
CA ALA A 2 -1.15 19.11 14.01
C ALA A 2 -2.22 18.17 13.41
N LYS A 3 -2.92 18.66 12.38
CA LYS A 3 -3.32 17.84 11.23
C LYS A 3 -2.03 17.19 10.70
N LYS A 4 -1.62 16.08 11.30
CA LYS A 4 -0.46 15.32 10.86
C LYS A 4 -0.90 14.73 9.54
N GLN A 5 -0.41 15.34 8.48
CA GLN A 5 -0.58 14.93 7.11
C GLN A 5 -0.74 13.42 7.05
N ALA A 6 -1.95 12.96 6.72
CA ALA A 6 -2.17 11.64 6.17
C ALA A 6 -1.60 11.58 4.74
N GLU A 7 -0.45 12.22 4.51
CA GLU A 7 0.44 11.93 3.40
C GLU A 7 0.92 10.52 3.68
N GLN A 8 0.27 9.56 3.00
CA GLN A 8 0.71 8.20 2.72
C GLN A 8 2.03 7.84 3.41
N SER A 9 1.98 7.49 4.70
CA SER A 9 3.16 6.96 5.37
C SER A 9 3.38 5.52 4.91
N PHE A 10 4.62 5.03 4.99
CA PHE A 10 4.92 3.62 4.69
C PHE A 10 4.01 2.67 5.50
N GLU A 11 3.87 2.93 6.81
CA GLU A 11 3.02 2.14 7.70
C GLU A 11 1.53 2.18 7.29
N ALA A 12 1.02 3.35 6.88
CA ALA A 12 -0.35 3.48 6.43
C ALA A 12 -0.59 2.75 5.09
N ALA A 13 0.36 2.84 4.16
CA ALA A 13 0.29 2.13 2.89
C ALA A 13 0.38 0.61 3.07
N LEU A 14 1.25 0.15 3.97
CA LEU A 14 1.38 -1.26 4.32
C LEU A 14 0.09 -1.82 4.95
N LYS A 15 -0.46 -1.11 5.93
CA LYS A 15 -1.75 -1.50 6.54
C LYS A 15 -2.87 -1.56 5.51
N ARG A 16 -2.92 -0.57 4.60
CA ARG A 16 -3.92 -0.57 3.53
C ARG A 16 -3.75 -1.76 2.57
N LEU A 17 -2.51 -2.14 2.28
CA LEU A 17 -2.21 -3.30 1.45
C LEU A 17 -2.69 -4.59 2.10
N GLU A 18 -2.51 -4.74 3.42
CA GLU A 18 -3.04 -5.89 4.18
C GLU A 18 -4.57 -5.97 4.12
N GLU A 19 -5.26 -4.83 4.25
CA GLU A 19 -6.73 -4.77 4.11
C GLU A 19 -7.20 -5.19 2.71
N VAL A 20 -6.51 -4.71 1.67
CA VAL A 20 -6.80 -5.07 0.28
C VAL A 20 -6.59 -6.56 0.04
N LEU A 21 -5.48 -7.12 0.52
CA LEU A 21 -5.19 -8.55 0.41
C LEU A 21 -6.23 -9.40 1.15
N GLY A 22 -6.58 -9.01 2.38
CA GLY A 22 -7.63 -9.70 3.13
C GLY A 22 -8.99 -9.69 2.42
N SER A 23 -9.30 -8.61 1.70
CA SER A 23 -10.54 -8.51 0.91
C SER A 23 -10.51 -9.44 -0.31
N LEU A 24 -9.36 -9.54 -0.99
CA LEU A 24 -9.15 -10.45 -2.13
C LEU A 24 -9.16 -11.92 -1.69
N GLU A 25 -8.57 -12.24 -0.54
CA GLU A 25 -8.53 -13.60 0.02
C GLU A 25 -9.90 -14.10 0.50
N HIS A 26 -10.79 -13.18 0.92
CA HIS A 26 -12.13 -13.55 1.35
C HIS A 26 -12.98 -14.13 0.20
N GLY A 27 -12.71 -13.74 -1.05
CA GLY A 27 -13.31 -14.34 -2.24
C GLY A 27 -14.77 -13.94 -2.52
N ASP A 28 -15.37 -13.06 -1.71
CA ASP A 28 -16.76 -12.61 -1.86
C ASP A 28 -16.91 -11.33 -2.71
N LEU A 29 -15.82 -10.83 -3.30
CA LEU A 29 -15.82 -9.63 -4.14
C LEU A 29 -16.36 -9.93 -5.54
N ALA A 30 -17.15 -9.01 -6.09
CA ALA A 30 -17.47 -9.05 -7.53
C ALA A 30 -16.18 -8.90 -8.37
N LEU A 31 -16.25 -9.27 -9.66
CA LEU A 31 -15.09 -9.20 -10.56
C LEU A 31 -14.53 -7.77 -10.64
N GLU A 32 -15.41 -6.78 -10.79
CA GLU A 32 -15.06 -5.38 -10.89
C GLU A 32 -14.39 -4.87 -9.60
N GLU A 33 -14.88 -5.30 -8.44
CA GLU A 33 -14.30 -4.96 -7.14
C GLU A 33 -12.96 -5.64 -6.94
N SER A 34 -12.82 -6.89 -7.37
CA SER A 34 -11.56 -7.65 -7.34
C SER A 34 -10.49 -6.97 -8.20
N LEU A 35 -10.86 -6.48 -9.38
CA LEU A 35 -9.96 -5.73 -10.26
C LEU A 35 -9.53 -4.40 -9.62
N ALA A 36 -10.47 -3.66 -9.03
CA ALA A 36 -10.17 -2.41 -8.34
C ALA A 36 -9.25 -2.62 -7.13
N ALA A 37 -9.51 -3.64 -6.31
CA ALA A 37 -8.69 -4.02 -5.18
C ALA A 37 -7.28 -4.45 -5.64
N PHE A 38 -7.17 -5.24 -6.70
CA PHE A 38 -5.89 -5.63 -7.27
C PHE A 38 -5.06 -4.42 -7.75
N GLU A 39 -5.67 -3.50 -8.49
CA GLU A 39 -5.00 -2.28 -8.94
C GLU A 39 -4.54 -1.42 -7.75
N GLU A 40 -5.35 -1.31 -6.70
CA GLU A 40 -4.97 -0.64 -5.46
C GLU A 40 -3.76 -1.31 -4.82
N GLY A 41 -3.78 -2.63 -4.67
CA GLY A 41 -2.66 -3.42 -4.14
C GLY A 41 -1.36 -3.18 -4.91
N VAL A 42 -1.42 -3.19 -6.24
CA VAL A 42 -0.25 -2.91 -7.10
C VAL A 42 0.32 -1.51 -6.86
N ARG A 43 -0.55 -0.49 -6.69
CA ARG A 43 -0.09 0.87 -6.38
C ARG A 43 0.58 0.94 -5.01
N LEU A 44 0.02 0.30 -4.00
CA LEU A 44 0.56 0.29 -2.64
C LEU A 44 1.92 -0.43 -2.56
N VAL A 45 2.05 -1.58 -3.23
CA VAL A 45 3.33 -2.30 -3.32
C VAL A 45 4.41 -1.43 -3.94
N LYS A 46 4.12 -0.77 -5.07
CA LYS A 46 5.08 0.15 -5.71
C LYS A 46 5.49 1.30 -4.80
N PHE A 47 4.54 1.88 -4.07
CA PHE A 47 4.82 2.94 -3.12
C PHE A 47 5.75 2.46 -1.99
N CYS A 48 5.44 1.31 -1.38
CA CYS A 48 6.25 0.74 -0.32
C CYS A 48 7.68 0.43 -0.80
N GLN A 49 7.82 -0.17 -1.98
CA GLN A 49 9.14 -0.46 -2.57
C GLN A 49 9.95 0.81 -2.78
N GLN A 50 9.36 1.86 -3.36
CA GLN A 50 10.04 3.14 -3.56
C GLN A 50 10.55 3.74 -2.26
N LYS A 51 9.78 3.64 -1.18
CA LYS A 51 10.19 4.13 0.15
C LYS A 51 11.36 3.33 0.73
N LEU A 52 11.38 2.02 0.51
CA LEU A 52 12.51 1.18 0.93
C LEU A 52 13.76 1.49 0.11
N ASP A 53 13.63 1.62 -1.21
CA ASP A 53 14.74 1.96 -2.12
C ASP A 53 15.36 3.34 -1.76
N GLU A 54 14.53 4.31 -1.39
CA GLU A 54 14.99 5.63 -0.91
C GLU A 54 15.84 5.52 0.37
N VAL A 55 15.48 4.61 1.28
CA VAL A 55 16.20 4.39 2.53
C VAL A 55 17.49 3.63 2.28
N GLU A 56 17.45 2.58 1.46
CA GLU A 56 18.62 1.77 1.10
C GLU A 56 19.73 2.62 0.48
N LYS A 57 19.38 3.46 -0.51
CA LYS A 57 20.33 4.41 -1.14
C LYS A 57 20.96 5.39 -0.16
N ARG A 58 20.28 5.73 0.94
CA ARG A 58 20.84 6.62 1.98
C ARG A 58 21.79 5.90 2.92
N VAL A 59 21.69 4.59 3.04
CA VAL A 59 22.56 3.75 3.88
C VAL A 59 23.83 3.33 3.13
N GLU A 60 23.76 3.19 1.80
CA GLU A 60 24.90 2.83 0.94
C GLU A 60 25.88 3.99 0.64
N LEU A 61 25.53 5.23 1.02
CA LEU A 61 26.37 6.44 0.87
C LEU A 61 27.15 6.75 2.16
#